data_AF-A0A543AVS1-F1
#
_entry.id   AF-A0A543AVS1-F1
#
_cell.length_a   1.000
_cell.length_b   1.000
_cell.length_c   1.000
_cell.angle_alpha   90.00
_cell.angle_beta   90.00
_cell.angle_gamma   90.00
#
_symmetry.space_group_name_H-M   'P 1'
#
loop_
_entity.id
_entity.type
_entity.pdbx_description
1 polymer ?
#
loop_
_entity_poly.entity_id
_entity_poly.type
_entity_poly.pdbx_seq_one_letter_code
_entity_poly.pdbx_strand_id
1 'polypeptide(L)'
;MEGGTVTVIDFEGNPVGADLSDYERLPTSDRDAYQADLYGPDTATESAVLSDGTEVEWIVDGCVGEANRVLFPDGMFDFLEQRTHATGGADDGWLDDHRVREVHGRWSECMAQQGYLDFDIPWDAVTAMSSRQPSPEEGPEAQEAFAELNVAQAVADLACHERYDVQAVQEEVFWEYTMDYLTDYEVAVVAFADTAESVLETAQRIIQAGRLPA
;
A
#
# COMPACT_ATOMS: atom_id res chain seq x y z
N MET A 1 21.91 -10.63 16.97
CA MET A 1 20.65 -10.20 16.36
C MET A 1 20.07 -9.20 17.33
N GLU A 2 20.08 -7.92 16.95
CA GLU A 2 19.51 -6.85 17.75
C GLU A 2 17.98 -6.96 17.61
N GLY A 3 17.28 -7.10 18.74
CA GLY A 3 15.83 -7.29 18.76
C GLY A 3 15.12 -6.11 18.09
N GLY A 4 14.34 -6.41 17.05
CA GLY A 4 13.56 -5.40 16.33
C GLY A 4 12.45 -4.88 17.22
N THR A 5 12.40 -3.58 17.47
CA THR A 5 11.27 -2.96 18.18
C THR A 5 10.13 -2.76 17.20
N VAL A 6 9.01 -3.45 17.41
CA VAL A 6 7.76 -3.13 16.70
C VAL A 6 7.08 -2.00 17.46
N THR A 7 7.10 -0.81 16.87
CA THR A 7 6.39 0.35 17.43
C THR A 7 4.95 0.32 16.93
N VAL A 8 4.03 -0.11 17.78
CA VAL A 8 2.60 0.19 17.57
C VAL A 8 2.39 1.63 18.02
N ILE A 9 1.75 2.45 17.20
CA ILE A 9 1.47 3.85 17.53
C ILE A 9 -0.03 3.94 17.87
N ASP A 10 -0.37 4.54 19.02
CA ASP A 10 -1.79 4.81 19.31
C ASP A 10 -2.33 5.95 18.43
N PHE A 11 -3.63 6.21 18.55
CA PHE A 11 -4.30 7.28 17.80
C PHE A 11 -3.79 8.69 18.14
N GLU A 12 -3.03 8.87 19.23
CA GLU A 12 -2.42 10.14 19.64
C GLU A 12 -0.98 10.28 19.15
N GLY A 13 -0.45 9.29 18.41
CA GLY A 13 0.93 9.29 17.95
C GLY A 13 1.92 8.79 19.01
N ASN A 14 1.45 8.27 20.15
CA ASN A 14 2.34 7.74 21.17
C ASN A 14 2.78 6.32 20.79
N PRO A 15 4.06 5.99 20.94
CA PRO A 15 4.53 4.62 20.79
C PRO A 15 3.99 3.76 21.93
N VAL A 16 3.02 2.90 21.62
CA VAL A 16 2.59 1.76 22.44
C VAL A 16 3.48 0.57 22.09
N GLY A 17 4.79 0.71 22.30
CA GLY A 17 5.71 -0.40 22.13
C GLY A 17 5.45 -1.45 23.21
N ALA A 18 5.01 -2.65 22.82
CA ALA A 18 5.25 -3.81 23.66
C ALA A 18 6.75 -4.14 23.54
N ASP A 19 7.49 -4.13 24.65
CA ASP A 19 8.85 -4.66 24.67
C ASP A 19 8.78 -6.17 24.36
N LEU A 20 9.08 -6.53 23.11
CA LEU A 20 9.07 -7.92 22.66
C LEU A 20 10.30 -8.70 23.14
N SER A 21 11.25 -8.06 23.83
CA SER A 21 12.46 -8.71 24.32
C SER A 21 12.16 -9.84 25.31
N ASP A 22 11.01 -9.79 25.98
CA ASP A 22 10.55 -10.87 26.85
C ASP A 22 10.07 -12.10 26.08
N TYR A 23 9.44 -11.93 24.91
CA TYR A 23 9.07 -13.04 24.03
C TYR A 23 10.31 -13.73 23.44
N GLU A 24 11.29 -12.96 22.98
CA GLU A 24 12.54 -13.50 22.42
C GLU A 24 13.34 -14.30 23.46
N ARG A 25 13.22 -13.96 24.75
CA ARG A 25 13.87 -14.66 25.87
C ARG A 25 13.18 -15.96 26.30
N LEU A 26 11.96 -16.24 25.83
CA LEU A 26 11.27 -17.48 26.18
C LEU A 26 12.03 -18.73 25.67
N PRO A 27 11.93 -19.89 26.33
CA PRO A 27 12.34 -21.16 25.74
C PRO A 27 11.66 -21.40 24.39
N THR A 28 12.33 -22.09 23.45
CA THR A 28 11.74 -22.40 22.13
C THR A 28 10.39 -23.10 22.25
N SER A 29 10.26 -24.06 23.17
CA SER A 29 9.00 -24.76 23.43
C SER A 29 7.85 -23.82 23.79
N ASP A 30 8.14 -22.75 24.53
CA ASP A 30 7.13 -21.81 25.01
C ASP A 30 6.75 -20.82 23.90
N ARG A 31 7.70 -20.44 23.05
CA ARG A 31 7.41 -19.69 21.82
C ARG A 31 6.59 -20.51 20.84
N ASP A 32 6.92 -21.79 20.65
CA ASP A 32 6.19 -22.69 19.77
C ASP A 32 4.74 -22.88 20.26
N ALA A 33 4.56 -23.07 21.57
CA ALA A 33 3.23 -23.13 22.18
C ALA A 33 2.46 -21.81 22.00
N TYR A 34 3.11 -20.66 22.21
CA TYR A 34 2.49 -19.36 21.98
C TYR A 34 2.08 -19.15 20.52
N GLN A 35 2.94 -19.52 19.56
CA GLN A 35 2.63 -19.43 18.12
C GLN A 35 1.46 -20.33 17.75
N ALA A 36 1.44 -21.56 18.27
CA ALA A 36 0.35 -22.50 18.06
C ALA A 36 -0.99 -22.01 18.66
N ASP A 37 -0.96 -21.36 19.82
CA ASP A 37 -2.16 -20.75 20.42
C ASP A 37 -2.61 -19.51 19.62
N LEU A 38 -1.67 -18.68 19.17
CA LEU A 38 -1.95 -17.44 18.46
C LEU A 38 -2.54 -17.69 17.06
N TYR A 39 -1.92 -18.57 16.28
CA TYR A 39 -2.25 -18.80 14.87
C TYR A 39 -2.95 -20.14 14.61
N GLY A 40 -3.06 -21.00 15.61
CA GLY A 40 -3.51 -22.37 15.42
C GLY A 40 -2.43 -23.26 14.79
N PRO A 41 -2.79 -24.48 14.33
CA PRO A 41 -1.87 -25.31 13.56
C PRO A 41 -1.57 -24.67 12.19
N ASP A 42 -0.38 -24.90 11.62
CA ASP A 42 0.07 -24.36 10.32
C ASP A 42 -0.87 -24.60 9.11
N THR A 43 -1.89 -25.45 9.27
CA THR A 43 -2.89 -25.79 8.25
C THR A 43 -4.23 -25.09 8.47
N ALA A 44 -4.33 -24.23 9.47
CA ALA A 44 -5.54 -23.49 9.80
C ALA A 44 -5.68 -22.20 8.99
N THR A 45 -5.52 -22.32 7.69
CA THR A 45 -5.78 -21.23 6.74
C THR A 45 -6.91 -21.60 5.81
N GLU A 46 -7.67 -20.58 5.41
CA GLU A 46 -8.58 -20.63 4.27
C GLU A 46 -8.01 -19.75 3.16
N SER A 47 -8.22 -20.16 1.92
CA SER A 47 -7.83 -19.37 0.76
C SER A 47 -8.97 -19.26 -0.24
N ALA A 48 -8.97 -18.15 -0.96
CA ALA A 48 -9.94 -17.87 -2.01
C ALA A 48 -9.31 -17.02 -3.11
N VAL A 49 -9.98 -17.00 -4.26
CA VAL A 49 -9.66 -16.10 -5.38
C VAL A 49 -10.75 -15.05 -5.44
N LEU A 50 -10.36 -13.78 -5.31
CA LEU A 50 -11.25 -12.62 -5.41
C LEU A 50 -11.67 -12.38 -6.88
N SER A 51 -12.66 -11.53 -7.11
CA SER A 51 -13.15 -11.26 -8.48
C SER A 51 -12.12 -10.64 -9.43
N ASP A 52 -11.11 -9.94 -8.90
CA ASP A 52 -9.98 -9.41 -9.65
C ASP A 52 -8.90 -10.46 -9.98
N GLY A 53 -9.08 -11.70 -9.51
CA GLY A 53 -8.12 -12.80 -9.66
C GLY A 53 -7.06 -12.86 -8.57
N THR A 54 -7.08 -11.96 -7.58
CA THR A 54 -6.15 -11.96 -6.45
C THR A 54 -6.40 -13.19 -5.58
N GLU A 55 -5.36 -13.99 -5.35
CA GLU A 55 -5.38 -15.06 -4.35
C GLU A 55 -5.15 -14.45 -2.96
N VAL A 56 -6.05 -14.75 -2.03
CA VAL A 56 -5.95 -14.33 -0.63
C VAL A 56 -6.02 -15.53 0.29
N GLU A 57 -5.28 -15.47 1.39
CA GLU A 57 -5.25 -16.47 2.44
C GLU A 57 -5.41 -15.79 3.80
N TRP A 58 -6.19 -16.39 4.70
CA TRP A 58 -6.36 -15.89 6.06
C TRP A 58 -6.43 -17.03 7.07
N ILE A 59 -6.05 -16.71 8.31
CA ILE A 59 -6.01 -17.65 9.43
C ILE A 59 -7.41 -17.81 10.02
N VAL A 60 -7.82 -19.07 10.24
CA VAL A 60 -9.17 -19.42 10.72
C VAL A 60 -9.20 -20.10 12.09
N ASP A 61 -8.05 -20.44 12.67
CA ASP A 61 -7.93 -21.02 14.01
C ASP A 61 -7.00 -20.20 14.92
N GLY A 62 -6.86 -20.65 16.17
CA GLY A 62 -6.13 -19.92 17.21
C GLY A 62 -6.80 -18.60 17.58
N CYS A 63 -6.10 -17.79 18.37
CA CYS A 63 -6.57 -16.47 18.79
C CYS A 63 -6.84 -15.53 17.60
N VAL A 64 -6.03 -15.59 16.54
CA VAL A 64 -6.22 -14.77 15.33
C VAL A 64 -7.48 -15.19 14.58
N GLY A 65 -7.70 -16.50 14.37
CA GLY A 65 -8.91 -17.00 13.74
C GLY A 65 -10.18 -16.70 14.55
N GLU A 66 -10.11 -16.75 15.88
CA GLU A 66 -11.20 -16.32 16.75
C GLU A 66 -11.48 -14.82 16.62
N ALA A 67 -10.44 -13.98 16.65
CA ALA A 67 -10.58 -12.54 16.42
C ALA A 67 -11.18 -12.24 15.04
N ASN A 68 -10.75 -12.94 13.98
CA ASN A 68 -11.30 -12.80 12.64
C ASN A 68 -12.80 -13.13 12.61
N ARG A 69 -13.24 -14.22 13.24
CA ARG A 69 -14.67 -14.57 13.31
C ARG A 69 -15.51 -13.54 14.06
N VAL A 70 -14.94 -12.91 15.08
CA VAL A 70 -15.63 -11.85 15.85
C VAL A 70 -15.69 -10.55 15.06
N LEU A 71 -14.60 -10.16 14.40
CA LEU A 71 -14.49 -8.90 13.65
C LEU A 71 -15.29 -8.96 12.35
N PHE A 72 -15.30 -10.11 11.69
CA PHE A 72 -15.93 -10.32 10.38
C PHE A 72 -17.03 -11.38 10.50
N PRO A 73 -18.19 -11.06 11.13
CA PRO A 73 -19.24 -12.04 11.39
C PRO A 73 -19.87 -12.62 10.12
N ASP A 74 -19.85 -11.85 9.03
CA ASP A 74 -20.31 -12.29 7.71
C ASP A 74 -19.21 -13.02 6.92
N GLY A 75 -17.98 -13.08 7.46
CA GLY A 75 -16.84 -13.77 6.88
C GLY A 75 -15.75 -12.83 6.36
N MET A 76 -14.50 -13.26 6.48
CA MET A 76 -13.34 -12.51 5.98
C MET A 76 -13.37 -12.34 4.46
N PHE A 77 -13.84 -13.37 3.73
CA PHE A 77 -13.92 -13.32 2.27
C PHE A 77 -14.77 -12.14 1.79
N ASP A 78 -15.99 -11.97 2.33
CA ASP A 78 -16.89 -10.89 1.92
C ASP A 78 -16.28 -9.51 2.19
N PHE A 79 -15.58 -9.34 3.31
CA PHE A 79 -14.84 -8.11 3.60
C PHE A 79 -13.70 -7.86 2.61
N LEU A 80 -12.93 -8.89 2.27
CA LEU A 80 -11.83 -8.79 1.31
C LEU A 80 -12.33 -8.48 -0.11
N GLU A 81 -13.43 -9.09 -0.53
CA GLU A 81 -14.08 -8.84 -1.82
C GLU A 81 -14.60 -7.41 -1.91
N GLN A 82 -15.30 -6.95 -0.87
CA GLN A 82 -15.75 -5.55 -0.77
C GLN A 82 -14.58 -4.57 -0.80
N ARG A 83 -13.49 -4.86 -0.08
CA ARG A 83 -12.27 -4.06 -0.11
C ARG A 83 -11.69 -3.99 -1.52
N THR A 84 -11.59 -5.12 -2.21
CA THR A 84 -11.09 -5.16 -3.60
C THR A 84 -11.91 -4.27 -4.51
N HIS A 85 -13.24 -4.26 -4.40
CA HIS A 85 -14.08 -3.32 -5.15
C HIS A 85 -13.96 -1.87 -4.69
N ALA A 86 -13.64 -1.63 -3.42
CA ALA A 86 -13.48 -0.28 -2.90
C ALA A 86 -12.13 0.36 -3.23
N THR A 87 -11.08 -0.44 -3.42
CA THR A 87 -9.70 0.06 -3.59
C THR A 87 -9.08 -0.29 -4.94
N GLY A 88 -9.54 -1.35 -5.61
CA GLY A 88 -8.78 -2.00 -6.69
C GLY A 88 -8.87 -1.31 -8.05
N GLY A 89 -10.07 -0.95 -8.52
CA GLY A 89 -10.22 -0.55 -9.93
C GLY A 89 -10.18 0.95 -10.23
N ALA A 90 -9.93 1.81 -9.24
CA ALA A 90 -9.71 3.24 -9.51
C ALA A 90 -8.40 3.48 -10.30
N ASP A 91 -7.41 2.59 -10.16
CA ASP A 91 -6.10 2.71 -10.80
C ASP A 91 -5.99 1.94 -12.14
N ASP A 92 -7.02 1.17 -12.53
CA ASP A 92 -6.92 0.26 -13.67
C ASP A 92 -7.11 0.96 -15.02
N GLY A 93 -6.12 0.80 -15.91
CA GLY A 93 -6.23 1.07 -17.34
C GLY A 93 -6.18 2.55 -17.76
N TRP A 94 -6.24 3.52 -16.84
CA TRP A 94 -6.17 4.94 -17.20
C TRP A 94 -4.81 5.34 -17.79
N LEU A 95 -3.72 4.69 -17.36
CA LEU A 95 -2.38 4.88 -17.93
C LEU A 95 -2.28 4.44 -19.40
N ASP A 96 -3.12 3.49 -19.81
CA ASP A 96 -3.18 3.00 -21.19
C ASP A 96 -4.10 3.84 -22.08
N ASP A 97 -4.81 4.83 -21.53
CA ASP A 97 -5.64 5.75 -22.32
C ASP A 97 -4.77 6.48 -23.34
N HIS A 98 -5.25 6.55 -24.58
CA HIS A 98 -4.56 7.20 -25.69
C HIS A 98 -4.14 8.65 -25.39
N ARG A 99 -4.92 9.40 -24.61
CA ARG A 99 -4.62 10.79 -24.21
C ARG A 99 -3.39 10.84 -23.30
N VAL A 100 -3.32 9.93 -22.33
CA VAL A 100 -2.19 9.82 -21.39
C VAL A 100 -0.93 9.40 -22.13
N ARG A 101 -1.03 8.38 -22.97
CA ARG A 101 0.08 7.95 -23.82
C ARG A 101 0.58 9.04 -24.78
N GLU A 102 -0.34 9.82 -25.37
CA GLU A 102 0.02 10.91 -26.27
C GLU A 102 0.77 12.02 -25.52
N VAL A 103 0.30 12.41 -24.32
CA VAL A 103 0.96 13.45 -23.54
C VAL A 103 2.31 12.97 -22.98
N HIS A 104 2.43 11.69 -22.61
CA HIS A 104 3.70 11.06 -22.23
C HIS A 104 4.70 11.05 -23.38
N GLY A 105 4.27 10.71 -24.59
CA GLY A 105 5.13 10.77 -25.78
C GLY A 105 5.68 12.18 -26.05
N ARG A 106 4.83 13.21 -25.91
CA ARG A 106 5.28 14.62 -26.06
C ARG A 106 6.25 15.05 -24.97
N TRP A 107 5.97 14.66 -23.72
CA TRP A 107 6.86 14.91 -22.59
C TRP A 107 8.21 14.24 -22.79
N SER A 108 8.22 12.96 -23.20
CA SER A 108 9.43 12.18 -23.50
C SER A 108 10.29 12.85 -24.57
N GLU A 109 9.66 13.28 -25.68
CA GLU A 109 10.35 14.03 -26.74
C GLU A 109 10.97 15.35 -26.24
N CYS A 110 10.33 16.02 -25.28
CA CYS A 110 10.87 17.24 -24.66
C CYS A 110 12.05 16.94 -23.74
N MET A 111 11.97 15.91 -22.91
CA MET A 111 13.09 15.48 -22.06
C MET A 111 14.30 15.08 -22.90
N ALA A 112 14.08 14.37 -24.02
CA ALA A 112 15.14 14.03 -24.97
C ALA A 112 15.82 15.28 -25.56
N GLN A 113 15.05 16.34 -25.87
CA GLN A 113 15.60 17.63 -26.32
C GLN A 113 16.43 18.34 -25.23
N GLN A 114 16.16 18.07 -23.95
CA GLN A 114 16.96 18.55 -22.82
C GLN A 114 18.20 17.67 -22.52
N GLY A 115 18.40 16.58 -23.27
CA GLY A 115 19.53 15.66 -23.10
C GLY A 115 19.25 14.48 -22.17
N TYR A 116 18.00 14.31 -21.72
CA TYR A 116 17.58 13.16 -20.93
C TYR A 116 16.91 12.14 -21.86
N LEU A 117 17.68 11.14 -22.27
CA LEU A 117 17.23 10.07 -23.18
C LEU A 117 16.59 8.91 -22.38
N ASP A 118 15.81 8.09 -23.09
CA ASP A 118 15.29 6.80 -22.60
C ASP A 118 14.26 6.90 -21.46
N PHE A 119 13.42 7.95 -21.45
CA PHE A 119 12.22 8.00 -20.60
C PHE A 119 10.98 7.86 -21.46
N ASP A 120 10.18 6.82 -21.25
CA ASP A 120 8.92 6.62 -21.96
C ASP A 120 7.79 7.39 -21.25
N ILE A 121 7.84 7.43 -19.92
CA ILE A 121 6.87 8.13 -19.05
C ILE A 121 7.57 8.93 -17.94
N PRO A 122 6.91 9.94 -17.32
CA PRO A 122 7.48 10.72 -16.22
C PRO A 122 8.07 9.89 -15.07
N TRP A 123 7.45 8.76 -14.76
CA TRP A 123 7.90 7.86 -13.70
C TRP A 123 9.30 7.26 -13.94
N ASP A 124 9.70 7.09 -15.21
CA ASP A 124 11.03 6.59 -15.56
C ASP A 124 12.13 7.55 -15.12
N ALA A 125 11.88 8.87 -15.21
CA ALA A 125 12.82 9.89 -14.77
C ALA A 125 13.08 9.82 -13.26
N VAL A 126 12.03 9.62 -12.47
CA VAL A 126 12.11 9.44 -11.01
C VAL A 126 12.88 8.16 -10.66
N THR A 127 12.51 7.05 -11.30
CA THR A 127 13.16 5.74 -11.08
C THR A 127 14.64 5.78 -11.45
N ALA A 128 14.98 6.37 -12.60
CA ALA A 128 16.35 6.52 -13.05
C ALA A 128 17.19 7.34 -12.06
N MET A 129 16.64 8.43 -11.52
CA MET A 129 17.34 9.24 -10.52
C MET A 129 17.54 8.50 -9.20
N SER A 130 16.51 7.81 -8.70
CA SER A 130 16.60 7.00 -7.47
C SER A 130 17.67 5.92 -7.58
N SER A 131 17.78 5.26 -8.74
CA SER A 131 18.80 4.23 -8.99
C SER A 131 20.25 4.75 -9.02
N ARG A 132 20.43 6.07 -9.23
CA ARG A 132 21.74 6.74 -9.29
C ARG A 132 22.15 7.38 -7.97
N GLN A 133 21.33 7.25 -6.92
CA GLN A 133 21.62 7.87 -5.64
C GLN A 133 22.94 7.34 -5.07
N PRO A 134 23.94 8.21 -4.81
CA PRO A 134 25.20 7.77 -4.26
C PRO A 134 25.03 7.26 -2.83
N SER A 135 25.78 6.23 -2.49
CA SER A 135 25.93 5.75 -1.13
C SER A 135 26.64 6.80 -0.26
N PRO A 136 26.41 6.81 1.07
CA PRO A 136 27.14 7.70 1.97
C PRO A 136 28.67 7.52 1.93
N GLU A 137 29.15 6.33 1.55
CA GLU A 137 30.56 5.97 1.49
C GLU A 137 31.32 6.66 0.34
N GLU A 138 30.61 7.08 -0.71
CA GLU A 138 31.17 7.82 -1.85
C GLU A 138 31.52 9.27 -1.49
N GLY A 139 31.14 9.73 -0.30
CA GLY A 139 31.56 11.00 0.27
C GLY A 139 30.77 12.22 -0.21
N PRO A 140 31.01 13.39 0.40
CA PRO A 140 30.18 14.58 0.21
C PRO A 140 30.22 15.14 -1.22
N GLU A 141 31.34 15.01 -1.94
CA GLU A 141 31.46 15.50 -3.32
C GLU A 141 30.53 14.76 -4.28
N ALA A 142 30.42 13.43 -4.15
CA ALA A 142 29.49 12.63 -4.94
C ALA A 142 28.02 12.98 -4.64
N GLN A 143 27.70 13.24 -3.36
CA GLN A 143 26.37 13.66 -2.92
C GLN A 143 25.99 15.03 -3.49
N GLU A 144 26.93 15.98 -3.47
CA GLU A 144 26.73 17.32 -4.04
C GLU A 144 26.53 17.25 -5.56
N ALA A 145 27.37 16.51 -6.28
CA ALA A 145 27.24 16.32 -7.73
C ALA A 145 25.90 15.66 -8.11
N PHE A 146 25.44 14.67 -7.32
CA PHE A 146 24.13 14.06 -7.51
C PHE A 146 22.99 15.05 -7.25
N ALA A 147 23.09 15.87 -6.20
CA ALA A 147 22.07 16.87 -5.88
C ALA A 147 21.92 17.90 -7.02
N GLU A 148 23.02 18.38 -7.59
CA GLU A 148 22.99 19.29 -8.75
C GLU A 148 22.34 18.65 -9.98
N LEU A 149 22.71 17.39 -10.28
CA LEU A 149 22.11 16.63 -11.39
C LEU A 149 20.61 16.42 -11.19
N ASN A 150 20.20 16.05 -9.97
CA ASN A 150 18.80 15.84 -9.60
C ASN A 150 17.97 17.12 -9.78
N VAL A 151 18.49 18.26 -9.30
CA VAL A 151 17.84 19.57 -9.49
C VAL A 151 17.73 19.92 -10.98
N ALA A 152 18.80 19.72 -11.76
CA ALA A 152 18.76 20.00 -13.19
C ALA A 152 17.71 19.16 -13.93
N GLN A 153 17.61 17.87 -13.61
CA GLN A 153 16.60 16.98 -14.18
C GLN A 153 15.19 17.41 -13.77
N ALA A 154 14.97 17.71 -12.49
CA ALA A 154 13.66 18.14 -11.99
C ALA A 154 13.18 19.45 -12.65
N VAL A 155 14.08 20.39 -12.92
CA VAL A 155 13.76 21.64 -13.64
C VAL A 155 13.36 21.36 -15.09
N ALA A 156 14.08 20.48 -15.77
CA ALA A 156 13.74 20.07 -17.13
C ALA A 156 12.39 19.33 -17.18
N ASP A 157 12.18 18.41 -16.25
CA ASP A 157 10.95 17.65 -16.08
C ASP A 157 9.74 18.57 -15.87
N LEU A 158 9.83 19.49 -14.90
CA LEU A 158 8.78 20.48 -14.64
C LEU A 158 8.45 21.31 -15.88
N ALA A 159 9.47 21.81 -16.60
CA ALA A 159 9.26 22.59 -17.81
C ALA A 159 8.57 21.77 -18.93
N CYS A 160 8.90 20.49 -19.05
CA CYS A 160 8.24 19.59 -20.01
C CYS A 160 6.81 19.23 -19.57
N HIS A 161 6.56 19.05 -18.27
CA HIS A 161 5.22 18.86 -17.70
C HIS A 161 4.31 20.05 -18.00
N GLU A 162 4.76 21.27 -17.67
CA GLU A 162 3.99 22.50 -17.88
C GLU A 162 3.73 22.77 -19.38
N ARG A 163 4.68 22.42 -20.25
CA ARG A 163 4.55 22.67 -21.69
C ARG A 163 3.41 21.88 -22.34
N TYR A 164 3.12 20.68 -21.84
CA TYR A 164 2.11 19.79 -22.43
C TYR A 164 0.96 19.48 -21.50
N ASP A 165 0.85 20.19 -20.38
CA ASP A 165 -0.19 19.99 -19.38
C ASP A 165 -0.29 18.53 -18.92
N VAL A 166 0.85 17.84 -18.77
CA VAL A 166 0.92 16.40 -18.49
C VAL A 166 0.08 16.04 -17.26
N GLN A 167 0.23 16.80 -16.17
CA GLN A 167 -0.51 16.56 -14.93
C GLN A 167 -2.02 16.73 -15.12
N ALA A 168 -2.45 17.77 -15.82
CA ALA A 168 -3.87 18.05 -16.00
C ALA A 168 -4.55 16.96 -16.84
N VAL A 169 -3.88 16.50 -17.92
CA VAL A 169 -4.38 15.40 -18.74
C VAL A 169 -4.44 14.10 -17.94
N GLN A 170 -3.40 13.77 -17.16
CA GLN A 170 -3.40 12.59 -16.31
C GLN A 170 -4.52 12.61 -15.28
N GLU A 171 -4.69 13.74 -14.57
CA GLU A 171 -5.76 13.91 -13.58
C GLU A 171 -7.15 13.81 -14.21
N GLU A 172 -7.38 14.44 -15.37
CA GLU A 172 -8.66 14.35 -16.09
C GLU A 172 -9.00 12.90 -16.43
N VAL A 173 -8.08 12.16 -17.05
CA VAL A 173 -8.30 10.75 -17.41
C VAL A 173 -8.46 9.87 -16.18
N PHE A 174 -7.60 10.06 -15.16
CA PHE A 174 -7.68 9.32 -13.90
C PHE A 174 -9.06 9.49 -13.25
N TRP A 175 -9.56 10.73 -13.18
CA TRP A 175 -10.87 11.00 -12.57
C TRP A 175 -12.03 10.47 -13.42
N GLU A 176 -11.95 10.49 -14.75
CA GLU A 176 -12.97 9.86 -15.60
C GLU A 176 -13.07 8.35 -15.31
N TYR A 177 -11.94 7.64 -15.32
CA TYR A 177 -11.90 6.20 -15.01
C TYR A 177 -12.34 5.90 -13.57
N THR A 178 -11.86 6.69 -12.61
CA THR A 178 -12.25 6.55 -11.19
C THR A 178 -13.75 6.78 -11.01
N MET A 179 -14.33 7.79 -11.64
CA MET A 179 -15.76 8.09 -11.52
C MET A 179 -16.63 7.03 -12.18
N ASP A 180 -16.23 6.53 -13.35
CA ASP A 180 -16.92 5.40 -14.00
C ASP A 180 -16.87 4.16 -13.11
N TYR A 181 -15.70 3.83 -12.56
CA TYR A 181 -15.53 2.72 -11.63
C TYR A 181 -16.38 2.88 -10.36
N LEU A 182 -16.31 4.03 -9.69
CA LEU A 182 -17.10 4.30 -8.49
C LEU A 182 -18.60 4.28 -8.76
N THR A 183 -19.03 4.65 -9.97
CA THR A 183 -20.44 4.55 -10.37
C THR A 183 -20.87 3.09 -10.51
N ASP A 184 -20.04 2.24 -11.13
CA ASP A 184 -20.32 0.82 -11.30
C ASP A 184 -20.29 0.03 -9.98
N TYR A 185 -19.47 0.47 -9.02
CA TYR A 185 -19.26 -0.19 -7.73
C TYR A 185 -19.78 0.59 -6.52
N GLU A 186 -20.64 1.60 -6.70
CA GLU A 186 -21.12 2.49 -5.62
C GLU A 186 -21.63 1.70 -4.41
N VAL A 187 -22.46 0.69 -4.65
CA VAL A 187 -23.03 -0.17 -3.60
C VAL A 187 -21.95 -0.94 -2.85
N ALA A 188 -20.95 -1.46 -3.55
CA ALA A 188 -19.86 -2.21 -2.93
C ALA A 188 -18.94 -1.30 -2.11
N VAL A 189 -18.65 -0.09 -2.61
CA VAL A 189 -17.85 0.93 -1.90
C VAL A 189 -18.54 1.35 -0.60
N VAL A 190 -19.85 1.63 -0.65
CA VAL A 190 -20.63 1.98 0.55
C VAL A 190 -20.69 0.80 1.53
N ALA A 191 -20.95 -0.42 1.03
CA ALA A 191 -20.96 -1.62 1.87
C ALA A 191 -19.60 -1.88 2.55
N PHE A 192 -18.49 -1.63 1.84
CA PHE A 192 -17.16 -1.71 2.41
C PHE A 192 -16.97 -0.68 3.54
N ALA A 193 -17.36 0.58 3.31
CA ALA A 193 -17.23 1.63 4.31
C ALA A 193 -18.03 1.32 5.59
N ASP A 194 -19.29 0.90 5.44
CA ASP A 194 -20.16 0.50 6.56
C ASP A 194 -19.57 -0.70 7.33
N THR A 195 -19.07 -1.70 6.60
CA THR A 195 -18.42 -2.89 7.20
C THR A 195 -17.15 -2.50 7.94
N ALA A 196 -16.29 -1.67 7.34
CA ALA A 196 -15.04 -1.23 7.94
C ALA A 196 -15.27 -0.41 9.22
N GLU A 197 -16.29 0.45 9.25
CA GLU A 197 -16.69 1.20 10.45
C GLU A 197 -17.16 0.25 11.56
N SER A 198 -18.04 -0.70 11.24
CA SER A 198 -18.52 -1.73 12.18
C SER A 198 -17.40 -2.60 12.76
N VAL A 199 -16.45 -3.02 11.91
CA VAL A 199 -15.24 -3.76 12.31
C VAL A 199 -14.42 -2.92 13.29
N LEU A 200 -14.18 -1.64 12.97
CA LEU A 200 -13.42 -0.72 13.81
C LEU A 200 -14.07 -0.52 15.18
N GLU A 201 -15.38 -0.26 15.22
CA GLU A 201 -16.14 -0.11 16.47
C GLU A 201 -16.07 -1.39 17.33
N THR A 202 -16.15 -2.55 16.70
CA THR A 202 -16.04 -3.84 17.38
C THR A 202 -14.64 -4.06 17.94
N ALA A 203 -13.59 -3.79 17.15
CA ALA A 203 -12.22 -3.85 17.61
C ALA A 203 -11.96 -2.92 18.80
N GLN A 204 -12.47 -1.68 18.74
CA GLN A 204 -12.35 -0.72 19.85
C GLN A 204 -13.04 -1.23 21.13
N ARG A 205 -14.24 -1.81 21.02
CA ARG A 205 -14.92 -2.42 22.18
C ARG A 205 -14.14 -3.59 22.79
N ILE A 206 -13.56 -4.45 21.96
CA ILE A 206 -12.72 -5.58 22.41
C ILE A 206 -11.50 -5.06 23.19
N ILE A 207 -10.81 -4.07 22.62
CA ILE A 207 -9.63 -3.45 23.25
C ILE A 207 -10.00 -2.84 24.60
N GLN A 208 -11.10 -2.06 24.65
CA GLN A 208 -11.59 -1.44 25.90
C GLN A 208 -12.02 -2.48 26.94
N ALA A 209 -12.62 -3.60 26.51
CA ALA A 209 -13.03 -4.68 27.40
C ALA A 209 -11.86 -5.57 27.85
N GLY A 210 -10.74 -5.54 27.12
CA GLY A 210 -9.57 -6.40 27.36
C GLY A 210 -9.82 -7.88 27.06
N ARG A 211 -10.86 -8.22 26.29
CA ARG A 211 -11.22 -9.60 25.92
C ARG A 211 -12.17 -9.65 24.72
N LEU A 212 -12.14 -10.76 23.99
CA LEU A 212 -13.14 -11.08 22.97
C LEU A 212 -14.54 -11.29 23.62
N PRO A 213 -15.63 -10.92 22.93
CA PRO A 213 -16.98 -11.30 23.34
C PRO A 213 -17.13 -12.82 23.30
N ALA A 214 -17.86 -13.37 24.28
CA ALA A 214 -18.13 -14.80 24.41
C ALA A 214 -19.25 -15.28 23.47
#